data_AF-A0A7J6Q0Q1-F1
#
_entry.id   AF-A0A7J6Q0Q1-F1
#
_cell.length_a   1.000
_cell.length_b   1.000
_cell.length_c   1.000
_cell.angle_alpha   90.00
_cell.angle_beta   90.00
_cell.angle_gamma   90.00
#
_symmetry.space_group_name_H-M   'P 1'
#
loop_
_entity.id
_entity.type
_entity.pdbx_description
1 polymer ?
#
loop_
_entity_poly.entity_id
_entity_poly.type
_entity_poly.pdbx_seq_one_letter_code
_entity_poly.pdbx_strand_id
1 'polypeptide(L)'
;MGGGKREFTGRLLVKSPYEFPPVMCINYVLSDGTPVNNYIRIPLPIPKVARPANPSSTVFFEHWRSEKFSLCEVSSRISLRNEYTQAGGLATVASALEFGGNLARLAGLDSTARSVVVVGVVPFDTPAEIMARVELSARHPGEARVEVRTPNVILSRAVRNAIAEVLSTWVA
;
A
#
# COMPACT_ATOMS: atom_id res chain seq x y z
N MET A 1 24.78 -16.97 31.73
CA MET A 1 24.66 -15.49 31.65
C MET A 1 23.32 -15.19 30.99
N GLY A 2 22.39 -14.56 31.71
CA GLY A 2 21.06 -14.26 31.19
C GLY A 2 21.14 -13.20 30.10
N GLY A 3 20.57 -13.48 28.92
CA GLY A 3 20.45 -12.48 27.85
C GLY A 3 19.58 -11.32 28.34
N GLY A 4 20.21 -10.17 28.61
CA GLY A 4 19.49 -8.97 28.99
C GLY A 4 18.72 -8.42 27.80
N LYS A 5 17.38 -8.41 27.87
CA LYS A 5 16.53 -7.76 26.87
C LYS A 5 16.85 -6.25 26.86
N ARG A 6 17.23 -5.72 25.71
CA ARG A 6 17.34 -4.27 25.47
C ARG A 6 16.16 -3.83 24.62
N GLU A 7 15.58 -2.70 24.95
CA GLU A 7 14.43 -2.14 24.25
C GLU A 7 14.77 -0.75 23.74
N PHE A 8 14.42 -0.49 22.48
CA PHE A 8 14.61 0.79 21.82
C PHE A 8 13.25 1.30 21.37
N THR A 9 12.91 2.53 21.74
CA THR A 9 11.67 3.20 21.32
C THR A 9 12.02 4.46 20.54
N GLY A 10 11.26 4.74 19.48
CA GLY A 10 11.45 5.91 18.64
C GLY A 10 10.15 6.33 17.96
N ARG A 11 10.19 7.46 17.25
CA ARG A 11 9.08 7.96 16.43
C ARG A 11 9.59 8.16 15.01
N LEU A 12 8.80 7.72 14.03
CA LEU A 12 9.05 7.97 12.61
C LEU A 12 8.10 9.06 12.14
N LEU A 13 8.66 10.13 11.58
CA LEU A 13 7.91 11.20 10.94
C LEU A 13 8.11 11.12 9.43
N VAL A 14 7.02 10.94 8.69
CA VAL A 14 7.05 10.87 7.23
C VAL A 14 6.70 12.24 6.66
N LYS A 15 7.71 12.93 6.11
CA LYS A 15 7.55 14.28 5.52
C LYS A 15 7.40 14.28 4.00
N SER A 16 7.83 13.20 3.33
CA SER A 16 7.83 13.08 1.88
C SER A 16 7.52 11.63 1.43
N PRO A 17 7.07 11.43 0.18
CA PRO A 17 6.89 10.10 -0.37
C PRO A 17 8.19 9.27 -0.37
N TYR A 18 8.06 7.97 -0.15
CA TYR A 18 9.12 6.97 -0.34
C TYR A 18 8.53 5.75 -1.07
N GLU A 19 9.31 5.13 -1.96
CA GLU A 19 8.83 3.98 -2.75
C GLU A 19 8.89 2.66 -1.96
N PHE A 20 9.94 2.48 -1.15
CA PHE A 20 10.19 1.26 -0.39
C PHE A 20 10.10 1.53 1.11
N PRO A 21 9.59 0.59 1.91
CA PRO A 21 9.55 0.76 3.36
C PRO A 21 10.95 0.97 3.95
N PRO A 22 11.06 1.73 5.05
CA PRO A 22 12.35 2.05 5.65
C PRO A 22 13.04 0.79 6.18
N VAL A 23 14.39 0.80 6.14
CA VAL A 23 15.23 -0.28 6.67
C VAL A 23 16.01 0.24 7.86
N MET A 24 15.97 -0.51 8.96
CA MET A 24 16.75 -0.28 10.16
C MET A 24 18.04 -1.12 10.10
N CYS A 25 19.18 -0.49 10.36
CA CYS A 25 20.45 -1.18 10.46
C CYS A 25 20.85 -1.27 11.94
N ILE A 26 21.12 -2.49 12.43
CA ILE A 26 21.58 -2.77 13.78
C ILE A 26 22.95 -3.42 13.69
N ASN A 27 23.97 -2.68 14.13
CA ASN A 27 25.35 -3.13 14.15
C ASN A 27 25.81 -3.27 15.60
N TYR A 28 26.40 -4.42 15.94
CA TYR A 28 26.93 -4.68 17.27
C TYR A 28 28.11 -5.66 17.20
N VAL A 29 28.83 -5.79 18.30
CA VAL A 29 29.96 -6.73 18.43
C VAL A 29 29.59 -7.78 19.46
N LEU A 30 29.80 -9.05 19.14
CA LEU A 30 29.61 -10.17 20.05
C LEU A 30 30.74 -10.22 21.10
N SER A 31 30.56 -11.03 22.14
CA SER A 31 31.55 -11.16 23.22
C SER A 31 32.90 -11.72 22.77
N ASP A 32 32.95 -12.40 21.63
CA ASP A 32 34.15 -12.92 20.99
C ASP A 32 34.85 -11.90 20.07
N GLY A 33 34.31 -10.68 19.96
CA GLY A 33 34.83 -9.63 19.07
C GLY A 33 34.28 -9.70 17.65
N THR A 34 33.41 -10.65 17.32
CA THR A 34 32.82 -10.78 15.97
C THR A 34 31.83 -9.64 15.71
N PRO A 35 32.01 -8.83 14.64
CA PRO A 35 31.05 -7.81 14.25
C PRO A 35 29.82 -8.46 13.59
N VAL A 36 28.63 -7.98 13.94
CA VAL A 36 27.36 -8.41 13.35
C VAL A 36 26.62 -7.19 12.82
N ASN A 37 26.19 -7.27 11.56
CA ASN A 37 25.38 -6.25 10.90
C ASN A 37 24.04 -6.87 10.50
N ASN A 38 22.94 -6.30 10.97
CA ASN A 38 21.59 -6.76 10.64
C ASN A 38 20.78 -5.65 9.98
N TYR A 39 20.07 -5.98 8.91
CA TYR A 39 19.16 -5.07 8.23
C TYR A 39 17.73 -5.58 8.41
N ILE A 40 16.88 -4.75 9.01
CA ILE A 40 15.49 -5.10 9.32
C ILE A 40 14.59 -4.15 8.55
N ARG A 41 13.76 -4.69 7.65
CA ARG A 41 12.72 -3.90 6.99
C ARG A 41 11.62 -3.56 7.99
N ILE A 42 11.37 -2.28 8.18
CA ILE A 42 10.27 -1.80 9.01
C ILE A 42 8.99 -1.93 8.16
N PRO A 43 7.92 -2.60 8.65
CA PRO A 43 6.69 -2.84 7.89
C PRO A 43 5.80 -1.59 7.85
N LEU A 44 6.35 -0.49 7.34
CA LEU A 44 5.71 0.81 7.19
C LEU A 44 5.66 1.19 5.71
N PRO A 45 4.78 0.56 4.90
CA PRO A 45 4.49 1.03 3.55
C PRO A 45 3.65 2.32 3.61
N ILE A 46 3.71 3.16 2.57
CA ILE A 46 3.01 4.46 2.56
C ILE A 46 1.51 4.38 2.89
N PRO A 47 0.72 3.40 2.41
CA PRO A 47 -0.69 3.30 2.80
C PRO A 47 -0.92 3.24 4.32
N LYS A 48 0.02 2.73 5.12
CA LYS A 48 -0.09 2.67 6.59
C LYS A 48 0.05 4.03 7.28
N VAL A 49 0.58 5.04 6.59
CA VAL A 49 0.64 6.42 7.11
C VAL A 49 -0.48 7.32 6.59
N ALA A 50 -1.31 6.81 5.68
CA ALA A 50 -2.46 7.53 5.16
C ALA A 50 -3.59 7.62 6.20
N ARG A 51 -4.49 8.58 5.95
CA ARG A 51 -5.78 8.69 6.62
C ARG A 51 -6.90 8.40 5.62
N PRO A 52 -7.97 7.69 6.03
CA PRO A 52 -9.09 7.41 5.15
C PRO A 52 -9.75 8.72 4.68
N ALA A 53 -10.18 8.75 3.43
CA ALA A 53 -10.91 9.88 2.85
C ALA A 53 -12.25 9.39 2.28
N ASN A 54 -13.29 10.21 2.34
CA ASN A 54 -14.61 9.85 1.82
C ASN A 54 -15.14 10.94 0.87
N PRO A 55 -14.48 11.18 -0.28
CA PRO A 55 -14.98 12.11 -1.28
C PRO A 55 -16.32 11.63 -1.84
N SER A 56 -17.13 12.56 -2.32
CA SER A 56 -18.30 12.21 -3.14
C SER A 56 -17.85 11.57 -4.45
N SER A 57 -18.74 10.83 -5.11
CA SER A 57 -18.46 10.23 -6.42
C SER A 57 -18.05 11.26 -7.46
N THR A 58 -18.69 12.43 -7.47
CA THR A 58 -18.35 13.55 -8.35
C THR A 58 -16.91 14.00 -8.16
N VAL A 59 -16.51 14.30 -6.91
CA VAL A 59 -15.15 14.76 -6.58
C VAL A 59 -14.12 13.69 -6.92
N PHE A 60 -14.42 12.42 -6.61
CA PHE A 60 -13.55 11.31 -6.98
C PHE A 60 -13.31 11.27 -8.49
N PHE A 61 -14.37 11.34 -9.31
CA PHE A 61 -14.23 11.26 -10.76
C PHE A 61 -13.55 12.48 -11.37
N GLU A 62 -13.75 13.66 -10.81
CA GLU A 62 -13.03 14.88 -11.20
C GLU A 62 -11.53 14.71 -10.98
N HIS A 63 -11.11 14.31 -9.78
CA HIS A 63 -9.70 14.07 -9.47
C HIS A 63 -9.13 12.91 -10.29
N TRP A 64 -9.85 11.79 -10.35
CA TRP A 64 -9.44 10.61 -11.11
C TRP A 64 -9.15 10.97 -12.56
N ARG A 65 -10.02 11.74 -13.22
CA ARG A 65 -9.88 12.12 -14.64
C ARG A 65 -8.95 13.29 -14.88
N SER A 66 -8.56 14.04 -13.85
CA SER A 66 -7.70 15.20 -14.01
C SER A 66 -6.30 14.82 -14.50
N GLU A 67 -5.70 15.71 -15.28
CA GLU A 67 -4.36 15.52 -15.85
C GLU A 67 -3.29 15.31 -14.77
N LYS A 68 -3.39 16.06 -13.67
CA LYS A 68 -2.49 15.96 -12.51
C LYS A 68 -2.33 14.53 -12.00
N PHE A 69 -3.42 13.77 -11.99
CA PHE A 69 -3.44 12.40 -11.47
C PHE A 69 -3.21 11.36 -12.57
N SER A 70 -3.67 11.60 -13.80
CA SER A 70 -3.47 10.67 -14.91
C SER A 70 -2.01 10.58 -15.36
N LEU A 71 -1.25 11.68 -15.32
CA LEU A 71 0.18 11.70 -15.64
C LEU A 71 1.04 10.87 -14.67
N CYS A 72 0.56 10.68 -13.44
CA CYS A 72 1.22 9.90 -12.40
C CYS A 72 0.56 8.54 -12.19
N GLU A 73 -0.25 8.06 -13.15
CA GLU A 73 -0.82 6.72 -13.07
C GLU A 73 0.28 5.65 -13.11
N VAL A 74 0.15 4.66 -12.23
CA VAL A 74 0.91 3.42 -12.30
C VAL A 74 -0.08 2.26 -12.29
N SER A 75 0.05 1.36 -13.26
CA SER A 75 -0.78 0.17 -13.34
C SER A 75 0.03 -1.11 -13.51
N SER A 76 -0.51 -2.21 -13.01
CA SER A 76 0.12 -3.54 -13.13
C SER A 76 -0.92 -4.64 -13.06
N ARG A 77 -0.68 -5.74 -13.77
CA ARG A 77 -1.38 -7.02 -13.51
C ARG A 77 -0.60 -7.81 -12.47
N ILE A 78 -1.31 -8.38 -11.51
CA ILE A 78 -0.73 -9.21 -10.45
C ILE A 78 -1.44 -10.56 -10.38
N SER A 79 -0.68 -11.61 -10.07
CA SER A 79 -1.22 -12.90 -9.66
C SER A 79 -1.59 -12.83 -8.18
N LEU A 80 -2.84 -13.14 -7.87
CA LEU A 80 -3.41 -13.12 -6.53
C LEU A 80 -3.02 -14.38 -5.75
N ARG A 81 -2.87 -14.24 -4.43
CA ARG A 81 -2.83 -15.40 -3.53
C ARG A 81 -4.15 -16.17 -3.58
N ASN A 82 -4.06 -17.48 -3.34
CA ASN A 82 -5.21 -18.40 -3.37
C ASN A 82 -6.32 -18.00 -2.39
N GLU A 83 -6.01 -17.34 -1.27
CA GLU A 83 -7.00 -16.83 -0.31
C GLU A 83 -7.94 -15.77 -0.92
N TYR A 84 -7.49 -15.05 -1.96
CA TYR A 84 -8.27 -14.00 -2.64
C TYR A 84 -9.09 -14.52 -3.82
N THR A 85 -8.94 -15.80 -4.20
CA THR A 85 -9.63 -16.40 -5.35
C THR A 85 -10.83 -17.27 -4.97
N GLN A 86 -10.97 -17.59 -3.68
CA GLN A 86 -12.05 -18.41 -3.14
C GLN A 86 -13.36 -17.61 -2.96
N ALA A 87 -14.44 -18.30 -2.57
CA ALA A 87 -15.71 -17.66 -2.23
C ALA A 87 -15.50 -16.59 -1.15
N GLY A 88 -16.01 -15.37 -1.39
CA GLY A 88 -15.74 -14.21 -0.52
C GLY A 88 -14.46 -13.43 -0.85
N GLY A 89 -13.68 -13.85 -1.85
CA GLY A 89 -12.40 -13.24 -2.23
C GLY A 89 -12.44 -11.73 -2.44
N LEU A 90 -13.53 -11.18 -3.02
CA LEU A 90 -13.68 -9.73 -3.21
C LEU A 90 -13.76 -8.97 -1.88
N ALA A 91 -14.46 -9.52 -0.88
CA ALA A 91 -14.54 -8.91 0.45
C ALA A 91 -13.18 -8.97 1.15
N THR A 92 -12.45 -10.09 1.04
CA THR A 92 -11.10 -10.25 1.57
C THR A 92 -10.11 -9.29 0.90
N VAL A 93 -10.18 -9.13 -0.43
CA VAL A 93 -9.40 -8.14 -1.19
C VAL A 93 -9.73 -6.73 -0.72
N ALA A 94 -11.01 -6.41 -0.54
CA ALA A 94 -11.41 -5.10 -0.04
C ALA A 94 -10.81 -4.80 1.34
N SER A 95 -10.94 -5.71 2.30
CA SER A 95 -10.36 -5.55 3.63
C SER A 95 -8.84 -5.42 3.61
N ALA A 96 -8.17 -6.16 2.72
CA ALA A 96 -6.72 -6.07 2.54
C ALA A 96 -6.30 -4.69 2.01
N LEU A 97 -7.06 -4.13 1.07
CA LEU A 97 -6.81 -2.83 0.45
C LEU A 97 -7.09 -1.63 1.36
N GLU A 98 -7.87 -1.81 2.43
CA GLU A 98 -8.08 -0.76 3.44
C GLU A 98 -6.83 -0.57 4.34
N PHE A 99 -5.84 -1.46 4.27
CA PHE A 99 -4.62 -1.43 5.08
C PHE A 99 -4.88 -1.31 6.59
N GLY A 100 -5.99 -1.86 7.08
CA GLY A 100 -6.41 -1.73 8.48
C GLY A 100 -7.12 -0.40 8.78
N GLY A 101 -7.82 0.17 7.79
CA GLY A 101 -8.61 1.40 7.91
C GLY A 101 -7.85 2.69 7.60
N ASN A 102 -6.60 2.60 7.12
CA ASN A 102 -5.83 3.77 6.70
C ASN A 102 -6.27 4.30 5.33
N LEU A 103 -6.89 3.44 4.50
CA LEU A 103 -7.59 3.83 3.29
C LEU A 103 -9.08 3.49 3.45
N ALA A 104 -9.94 4.34 2.91
CA ALA A 104 -11.37 4.10 2.88
C ALA A 104 -11.77 3.48 1.54
N ARG A 105 -12.60 2.45 1.62
CA ARG A 105 -13.26 1.88 0.46
C ARG A 105 -14.41 2.76 0.00
N LEU A 106 -14.46 3.07 -1.29
CA LEU A 106 -15.59 3.76 -1.90
C LEU A 106 -16.50 2.73 -2.60
N ALA A 107 -17.76 2.67 -2.16
CA ALA A 107 -18.78 1.82 -2.75
C ALA A 107 -19.58 2.57 -3.83
N GLY A 108 -20.11 1.84 -4.81
CA GLY A 108 -21.04 2.40 -5.80
C GLY A 108 -20.42 3.31 -6.86
N LEU A 109 -19.09 3.34 -6.98
CA LEU A 109 -18.41 4.11 -8.03
C LEU A 109 -18.34 3.36 -9.36
N ASP A 110 -18.15 2.05 -9.31
CA ASP A 110 -17.95 1.24 -10.50
C ASP A 110 -19.21 0.42 -10.79
N SER A 111 -19.56 0.30 -12.08
CA SER A 111 -20.69 -0.51 -12.52
C SER A 111 -20.35 -2.01 -12.51
N THR A 112 -19.06 -2.35 -12.50
CA THR A 112 -18.58 -3.74 -12.38
C THR A 112 -18.52 -4.16 -10.92
N ALA A 113 -19.28 -5.21 -10.57
CA ALA A 113 -19.30 -5.83 -9.25
C ALA A 113 -17.97 -6.54 -8.85
N ARG A 114 -16.87 -6.30 -9.56
CA ARG A 114 -15.57 -6.99 -9.39
C ARG A 114 -14.40 -6.03 -9.18
N SER A 115 -14.66 -4.76 -8.96
CA SER A 115 -13.62 -3.80 -8.61
C SER A 115 -13.76 -3.31 -7.17
N VAL A 116 -12.63 -2.93 -6.60
CA VAL A 116 -12.53 -2.25 -5.32
C VAL A 116 -11.79 -0.95 -5.55
N VAL A 117 -12.39 0.15 -5.11
CA VAL A 117 -11.75 1.47 -5.10
C VAL A 117 -11.47 1.83 -3.65
N VAL A 118 -10.23 2.21 -3.37
CA VAL A 118 -9.81 2.76 -2.08
C VAL A 118 -9.16 4.12 -2.25
N VAL A 119 -9.38 4.98 -1.27
CA VAL A 119 -8.83 6.34 -1.25
C VAL A 119 -8.31 6.72 0.13
N GLY A 120 -7.36 7.66 0.15
CA GLY A 120 -6.86 8.22 1.38
C GLY A 120 -5.99 9.43 1.14
N VAL A 121 -5.57 10.08 2.21
CA VAL A 121 -4.67 11.24 2.16
C VAL A 121 -3.48 10.99 3.06
N VAL A 122 -2.28 11.15 2.50
CA VAL A 122 -1.05 11.09 3.29
C VAL A 122 -0.73 12.48 3.82
N PRO A 123 -0.54 12.64 5.15
CA PRO A 123 -0.32 13.94 5.78
C PRO A 123 1.16 14.36 5.70
N PHE A 124 1.72 14.43 4.49
CA PHE A 124 3.01 15.09 4.26
C PHE A 124 2.91 16.59 4.54
N ASP A 125 4.04 17.31 4.45
CA ASP A 125 4.05 18.78 4.55
C ASP A 125 3.06 19.42 3.56
N THR A 126 2.94 18.83 2.35
CA THR A 126 1.84 19.07 1.41
C THR A 126 1.00 17.80 1.29
N PRO A 127 -0.24 17.78 1.82
CA PRO A 127 -1.08 16.59 1.78
C PRO A 127 -1.25 16.03 0.37
N ALA A 128 -1.15 14.71 0.23
CA ALA A 128 -1.23 14.03 -1.06
C ALA A 128 -2.32 12.97 -1.04
N GLU A 129 -3.24 13.05 -2.00
CA GLU A 129 -4.32 12.09 -2.17
C GLU A 129 -3.84 10.83 -2.88
N ILE A 130 -4.33 9.69 -2.40
CA ILE A 130 -4.16 8.37 -2.97
C ILE A 130 -5.51 7.93 -3.50
N MET A 131 -5.56 7.52 -4.77
CA MET A 131 -6.67 6.78 -5.33
C MET A 131 -6.14 5.49 -5.94
N ALA A 132 -6.69 4.35 -5.53
CA ALA A 132 -6.34 3.05 -6.09
C ALA A 132 -7.60 2.28 -6.47
N ARG A 133 -7.54 1.62 -7.63
CA ARG A 133 -8.58 0.74 -8.16
C ARG A 133 -7.98 -0.62 -8.42
N VAL A 134 -8.61 -1.66 -7.89
CA VAL A 134 -8.22 -3.05 -8.12
C VAL A 134 -9.40 -3.77 -8.76
N GLU A 135 -9.21 -4.29 -9.96
CA GLU A 135 -10.22 -5.00 -10.73
C GLU A 135 -9.84 -6.48 -10.86
N LEU A 136 -10.70 -7.36 -10.36
CA LEU A 136 -10.51 -8.80 -10.46
C LEU A 136 -10.84 -9.29 -11.87
N SER A 137 -9.92 -10.04 -12.48
CA SER A 137 -10.08 -10.55 -13.85
C SER A 137 -11.22 -11.57 -13.91
N ALA A 138 -12.19 -11.32 -14.80
CA ALA A 138 -13.25 -12.29 -15.05
C ALA A 138 -12.80 -13.46 -15.94
N ARG A 139 -11.77 -13.24 -16.77
CA ARG A 139 -11.27 -14.23 -17.73
C ARG A 139 -10.16 -15.10 -17.15
N HIS A 140 -9.39 -14.58 -16.20
CA HIS A 140 -8.26 -15.26 -15.59
C HIS A 140 -8.45 -15.25 -14.07
N PRO A 141 -9.22 -16.21 -13.52
CA PRO A 141 -9.38 -16.33 -12.07
C PRO A 141 -8.00 -16.43 -11.41
N GLY A 142 -7.71 -15.56 -10.45
CA GLY A 142 -6.38 -15.45 -9.86
C GLY A 142 -5.52 -14.30 -10.39
N GLU A 143 -6.03 -13.48 -11.31
CA GLU A 143 -5.38 -12.22 -11.69
C GLU A 143 -6.20 -11.00 -11.27
N ALA A 144 -5.50 -9.93 -10.95
CA ALA A 144 -6.09 -8.61 -10.77
C ALA A 144 -5.30 -7.53 -11.52
N ARG A 145 -6.01 -6.50 -11.99
CA ARG A 145 -5.43 -5.27 -12.48
C ARG A 145 -5.45 -4.24 -11.34
N VAL A 146 -4.28 -3.72 -10.99
CA VAL A 146 -4.12 -2.65 -10.02
C VAL A 146 -3.83 -1.37 -10.79
N GLU A 147 -4.57 -0.30 -10.48
CA GLU A 147 -4.36 1.05 -11.01
C GLU A 147 -4.25 2.01 -9.83
N VAL A 148 -3.21 2.81 -9.80
CA VAL A 148 -2.98 3.80 -8.74
C VAL A 148 -2.75 5.15 -9.38
N ARG A 149 -3.51 6.15 -8.92
CA ARG A 149 -3.38 7.55 -9.32
C ARG A 149 -3.20 8.41 -8.07
N THR A 150 -2.17 9.24 -8.11
CA THR A 150 -1.81 10.19 -7.06
C THR A 150 -1.20 11.42 -7.72
N PRO A 151 -0.98 12.54 -7.02
CA PRO A 151 -0.33 13.71 -7.62
C PRO A 151 1.20 13.56 -7.77
N ASN A 152 1.78 12.39 -7.45
CA ASN A 152 3.22 12.16 -7.47
C ASN A 152 3.55 10.70 -7.88
N VAL A 153 4.36 10.51 -8.93
CA VAL A 153 4.66 9.16 -9.45
C VAL A 153 5.35 8.23 -8.44
N ILE A 154 6.20 8.76 -7.54
CA ILE A 154 6.86 7.97 -6.48
C ILE A 154 5.80 7.43 -5.52
N LEU A 155 4.84 8.26 -5.15
CA LEU A 155 3.71 7.87 -4.30
C LEU A 155 2.85 6.80 -4.99
N SER A 156 2.53 6.97 -6.27
CA SER A 156 1.77 5.97 -7.04
C SER A 156 2.50 4.61 -7.08
N ARG A 157 3.82 4.61 -7.30
CA ARG A 157 4.64 3.39 -7.26
C ARG A 157 4.65 2.76 -5.87
N ALA A 158 4.85 3.55 -4.82
CA ALA A 158 4.87 3.09 -3.43
C ALA A 158 3.57 2.35 -3.05
N VAL A 159 2.43 2.97 -3.37
CA VAL A 159 1.10 2.40 -3.09
C VAL A 159 0.87 1.15 -3.93
N ARG A 160 1.23 1.16 -5.23
CA ARG A 160 1.13 -0.03 -6.08
C ARG A 160 1.96 -1.19 -5.54
N ASN A 161 3.21 -0.92 -5.14
CA ASN A 161 4.11 -1.93 -4.58
C ASN A 161 3.53 -2.52 -3.28
N ALA A 162 3.00 -1.67 -2.41
CA ALA A 162 2.35 -2.11 -1.17
C ALA A 162 1.10 -2.98 -1.43
N ILE A 163 0.26 -2.60 -2.40
CA ILE A 163 -0.90 -3.41 -2.82
C ILE A 163 -0.45 -4.77 -3.35
N ALA A 164 0.57 -4.78 -4.22
CA ALA A 164 1.12 -6.03 -4.76
C ALA A 164 1.71 -6.91 -3.64
N GLU A 165 2.41 -6.34 -2.67
CA GLU A 165 2.99 -7.08 -1.54
C GLU A 165 1.92 -7.74 -0.65
N VAL A 166 0.75 -7.11 -0.49
CA VAL A 166 -0.36 -7.68 0.28
C VAL A 166 -1.11 -8.74 -0.54
N LEU A 167 -1.42 -8.46 -1.80
CA LEU A 167 -2.33 -9.30 -2.60
C LEU A 167 -1.64 -10.42 -3.38
N SER A 168 -0.36 -10.27 -3.73
CA SER A 168 0.31 -11.18 -4.65
C SER A 168 1.12 -12.27 -3.94
N THR A 169 1.31 -13.38 -4.64
CA THR A 169 2.20 -14.48 -4.24
C THR A 169 3.68 -14.11 -4.36
N TRP A 170 4.01 -12.99 -5.01
CA TRP A 170 5.37 -12.52 -5.17
C TRP A 170 5.83 -11.74 -3.94
N VAL A 171 6.85 -12.28 -3.28
CA VAL A 171 7.71 -11.53 -2.35
C VAL A 171 8.98 -11.23 -3.16
N ALA A 172 9.26 -9.96 -3.40
CA ALA A 172 10.52 -9.52 -3.97
C ALA A 172 11.68 -9.80 -3.01
#